data_AF-A0A1A2J5J3-F1
#
_entry.id   AF-A0A1A2J5J3-F1
#
_cell.length_a   1.000
_cell.length_b   1.000
_cell.length_c   1.000
_cell.angle_alpha   90.00
_cell.angle_beta   90.00
_cell.angle_gamma   90.00
#
_symmetry.space_group_name_H-M   'P 1'
#
loop_
_entity.id
_entity.type
_entity.pdbx_description
1 polymer ?
#
loop_
_entity_poly.entity_id
_entity_poly.type
_entity_poly.pdbx_seq_one_letter_code
_entity_poly.pdbx_strand_id
1 'polypeptide(L)'
;MGLAVWHYVSGAPLTYGWLIVLLITTLLQHWLPQRQLHKMLMHHSTNIHGLARDPLDVLFSSLLWIDGYNLTPYLLLFTLFLAPAEHWLGQLRWLTVGLSAHILSTYFSEGLLYLAIEQRDASERLVNARDIGVSYFLVGVMAVLAYHIAPPWRWGYLAVLFIIFGFPLITMDRIELNFTAIGHFTSILVGLCFYPMTRHKDPRQLSPARLRAAVRRRRSPEASA
;
A
#
# COMPACT_ATOMS: atom_id res chain seq x y z
N MET A 1 1.12 29.23 3.97
CA MET A 1 0.99 27.82 3.54
C MET A 1 2.13 26.93 4.02
N GLY A 2 3.41 27.34 3.96
CA GLY A 2 4.57 26.49 4.27
C GLY A 2 4.55 25.80 5.64
N LEU A 3 4.17 26.51 6.72
CA LEU A 3 4.09 25.93 8.07
C LEU A 3 3.05 24.80 8.19
N ALA A 4 1.92 24.89 7.49
CA ALA A 4 0.88 23.87 7.53
C ALA A 4 1.28 22.61 6.74
N VAL A 5 1.96 22.79 5.61
CA VAL A 5 2.54 21.68 4.83
C VAL A 5 3.64 21.00 5.63
N TRP A 6 4.54 21.78 6.23
CA TRP A 6 5.62 21.26 7.07
C TRP A 6 5.07 20.43 8.23
N HIS A 7 4.07 20.93 8.95
CA HIS A 7 3.46 20.21 10.07
C HIS A 7 2.76 18.91 9.64
N TYR A 8 2.13 18.90 8.46
CA TYR A 8 1.51 17.70 7.91
C TYR A 8 2.56 16.64 7.54
N VAL A 9 3.64 17.06 6.89
CA VAL A 9 4.75 16.18 6.49
C VAL A 9 5.48 15.64 7.70
N SER A 10 5.81 16.50 8.68
CA SER A 10 6.51 16.09 9.90
C SER A 10 5.66 15.21 10.82
N GLY A 11 4.34 15.23 10.67
CA GLY A 11 3.43 14.34 11.39
C GLY A 11 3.41 12.89 10.89
N ALA A 12 3.87 12.64 9.65
CA ALA A 12 3.92 11.30 9.04
C ALA A 12 5.35 10.93 8.57
N PRO A 13 6.33 10.90 9.51
CA PRO A 13 7.73 10.72 9.15
C PRO A 13 8.02 9.35 8.51
N LEU A 14 7.28 8.28 8.84
CA LEU A 14 7.51 6.98 8.22
C LEU A 14 7.02 6.95 6.78
N THR A 15 5.85 7.50 6.50
CA THR A 15 5.30 7.60 5.14
C THR A 15 6.24 8.37 4.22
N TYR A 16 6.69 9.55 4.65
CA TYR A 16 7.56 10.39 3.81
C TYR A 16 9.01 9.92 3.79
N GLY A 17 9.52 9.36 4.89
CA GLY A 17 10.81 8.69 4.90
C GLY A 17 10.84 7.52 3.92
N TRP A 18 9.76 6.74 3.87
CA TRP A 18 9.62 5.65 2.90
C TRP A 18 9.56 6.16 1.47
N LEU A 19 8.80 7.23 1.17
CA LEU A 19 8.80 7.87 -0.15
C LEU A 19 10.20 8.35 -0.58
N ILE A 20 10.98 8.89 0.35
CA ILE A 20 12.37 9.31 0.07
C ILE A 20 13.21 8.10 -0.29
N VAL A 21 13.09 6.99 0.43
CA VAL A 21 13.80 5.75 0.08
C VAL A 21 13.40 5.26 -1.30
N LEU A 22 12.11 5.24 -1.62
CA LEU A 22 11.61 4.88 -2.96
C LEU A 22 12.15 5.83 -4.04
N LEU A 23 12.20 7.13 -3.78
CA LEU A 23 12.78 8.10 -4.70
C LEU A 23 14.26 7.80 -4.94
N ILE A 24 15.04 7.56 -3.88
CA ILE A 24 16.46 7.25 -3.99
C ILE A 24 16.65 5.97 -4.79
N THR A 25 15.89 4.90 -4.50
CA THR A 25 16.01 3.64 -5.23
C THR A 25 15.60 3.80 -6.69
N THR A 26 14.53 4.53 -7.02
CA THR A 26 14.15 4.86 -8.41
C THR A 26 15.22 5.67 -9.12
N LEU A 27 15.85 6.66 -8.46
CA LEU A 27 16.96 7.40 -9.05
C LEU A 27 18.15 6.49 -9.32
N LEU A 28 18.56 5.66 -8.36
CA LEU A 28 19.64 4.69 -8.57
C LEU A 28 19.37 3.77 -9.77
N GLN A 29 18.12 3.30 -9.95
CA GLN A 29 17.74 2.53 -11.14
C GLN A 29 17.95 3.29 -12.46
N HIS A 30 17.78 4.62 -12.44
CA HIS A 30 17.95 5.47 -13.61
C HIS A 30 19.44 5.70 -13.95
N TRP A 31 20.29 5.79 -12.94
CA TRP A 31 21.72 6.11 -13.11
C TRP A 31 22.63 4.90 -13.31
N LEU A 32 22.19 3.68 -12.92
CA LEU A 32 22.99 2.46 -13.07
C LEU A 32 22.82 1.81 -14.46
N PRO A 33 23.91 1.40 -15.15
CA PRO A 33 23.81 0.65 -16.40
C PRO A 33 23.00 -0.65 -16.22
N GLN A 34 22.05 -0.92 -17.12
CA GLN A 34 21.10 -2.05 -17.00
C GLN A 34 21.75 -3.41 -16.69
N ARG A 35 23.01 -3.64 -17.10
CA ARG A 35 23.75 -4.89 -16.82
C ARG A 35 24.12 -5.10 -15.35
N GLN A 36 24.34 -4.04 -14.57
CA GLN A 36 24.56 -4.13 -13.12
C GLN A 36 23.23 -4.21 -12.37
N LEU A 37 22.21 -3.49 -12.85
CA LEU A 37 20.86 -3.57 -12.30
C LEU A 37 20.31 -5.01 -12.40
N HIS A 38 20.50 -5.69 -13.54
CA HIS A 38 20.04 -7.08 -13.73
C HIS A 38 20.73 -8.09 -12.78
N LYS A 39 22.01 -7.88 -12.43
CA LYS A 39 22.72 -8.73 -11.46
C LYS A 39 22.29 -8.50 -10.01
N MET A 40 21.93 -7.27 -9.64
CA MET A 40 21.37 -6.96 -8.32
C MET A 40 19.88 -7.37 -8.23
N LEU A 41 19.13 -7.18 -9.31
CA LEU A 41 17.74 -7.58 -9.48
C LEU A 41 17.53 -9.09 -9.33
N MET A 42 18.38 -9.89 -9.97
CA MET A 42 18.30 -11.37 -9.89
C MET A 42 18.59 -11.92 -8.49
N HIS A 43 19.28 -11.16 -7.62
CA HIS A 43 19.52 -11.56 -6.22
C HIS A 43 18.39 -11.14 -5.26
N HIS A 44 17.61 -10.11 -5.62
CA HIS A 44 16.58 -9.52 -4.75
C HIS A 44 15.14 -9.75 -5.23
N SER A 45 14.93 -10.46 -6.33
CA SER A 45 13.58 -10.84 -6.78
C SER A 45 12.91 -11.75 -5.76
N THR A 46 11.68 -11.44 -5.37
CA THR A 46 10.81 -12.28 -4.54
C THR A 46 10.43 -13.53 -5.33
N ASN A 47 11.35 -14.48 -5.40
CA ASN A 47 11.14 -15.80 -5.98
C ASN A 47 10.69 -16.75 -4.86
N ILE A 48 9.83 -17.72 -5.16
CA ILE A 48 9.33 -18.73 -4.22
C ILE A 48 10.50 -19.42 -3.48
N HIS A 49 11.62 -19.62 -4.18
CA HIS A 49 12.87 -20.14 -3.61
C HIS A 49 13.57 -19.17 -2.62
N GLY A 50 13.46 -17.86 -2.83
CA GLY A 50 13.98 -16.83 -1.92
C GLY A 50 13.12 -16.67 -0.66
N LEU A 51 11.80 -16.78 -0.79
CA LEU A 51 10.86 -16.78 0.35
C LEU A 51 11.09 -17.99 1.29
N ALA A 52 11.55 -19.12 0.72
CA ALA A 52 11.87 -20.32 1.48
C ALA A 52 13.25 -20.28 2.18
N ARG A 53 14.20 -19.48 1.67
CA ARG A 53 15.58 -19.42 2.20
C ARG A 53 15.81 -18.22 3.12
N ASP A 54 15.45 -17.01 2.70
CA ASP A 54 15.65 -15.75 3.44
C ASP A 54 14.41 -14.84 3.31
N PRO A 55 13.28 -15.21 3.94
CA PRO A 55 11.98 -14.54 3.75
C PRO A 55 11.99 -13.07 4.14
N LEU A 56 12.71 -12.71 5.21
CA LEU A 56 12.70 -11.34 5.73
C LEU A 56 13.38 -10.36 4.77
N ASP A 57 14.57 -10.68 4.26
CA ASP A 57 15.29 -9.80 3.33
C ASP A 57 14.52 -9.58 2.04
N VAL A 58 13.86 -10.63 1.55
CA VAL A 58 13.01 -10.55 0.35
C VAL A 58 11.78 -9.69 0.58
N LEU A 59 11.09 -9.87 1.71
CA LEU A 59 9.89 -9.10 2.07
C LEU A 59 10.23 -7.62 2.30
N PHE A 60 11.32 -7.32 2.99
CA PHE A 60 11.76 -5.93 3.18
C PHE A 60 12.25 -5.32 1.87
N SER A 61 13.01 -6.06 1.06
CA SER A 61 13.44 -5.58 -0.26
C SER A 61 12.23 -5.21 -1.14
N SER A 62 11.17 -6.02 -1.16
CA SER A 62 9.95 -5.70 -1.94
C SER A 62 9.19 -4.44 -1.47
N LEU A 63 9.49 -3.92 -0.28
CA LEU A 63 8.97 -2.63 0.17
C LEU A 63 9.85 -1.46 -0.29
N LEU A 64 11.12 -1.68 -0.62
CA LEU A 64 12.10 -0.62 -0.90
C LEU A 64 12.26 -0.33 -2.40
N TRP A 65 11.67 -1.16 -3.26
CA TRP A 65 11.81 -1.06 -4.71
C TRP A 65 10.45 -0.95 -5.39
N ILE A 66 10.40 -0.11 -6.42
CA ILE A 66 9.29 -0.02 -7.38
C ILE A 66 9.82 -0.24 -8.81
N ASP A 67 9.00 -0.78 -9.69
CA ASP A 67 9.15 -1.29 -11.06
C ASP A 67 8.42 -0.27 -11.93
N GLY A 68 8.96 0.94 -11.88
CA GLY A 68 8.32 2.09 -12.49
C GLY A 68 9.21 3.30 -12.43
N TYR A 69 9.31 3.96 -13.58
CA TYR A 69 9.94 5.27 -13.71
C TYR A 69 9.09 6.39 -13.08
N ASN A 70 7.83 6.10 -12.72
CA ASN A 70 6.85 7.09 -12.32
C ASN A 70 6.50 6.98 -10.83
N LEU A 71 7.14 7.81 -10.00
CA LEU A 71 6.89 7.91 -8.56
C LEU A 71 5.60 8.69 -8.23
N THR A 72 5.05 9.45 -9.18
CA THR A 72 3.88 10.32 -9.00
C THR A 72 2.65 9.60 -8.40
N PRO A 73 2.22 8.42 -8.87
CA PRO A 73 1.09 7.70 -8.26
C PRO A 73 1.37 7.35 -6.78
N TYR A 74 2.59 6.90 -6.46
CA TYR A 74 2.97 6.58 -5.08
C TYR A 74 2.98 7.83 -4.19
N LEU A 75 3.53 8.94 -4.67
CA LEU A 75 3.50 10.22 -3.94
C LEU A 75 2.06 10.63 -3.59
N LEU A 76 1.14 10.52 -4.56
CA LEU A 76 -0.27 10.87 -4.37
C LEU A 76 -0.95 9.92 -3.38
N LEU A 77 -0.81 8.60 -3.56
CA LEU A 77 -1.46 7.59 -2.73
C LEU A 77 -0.91 7.60 -1.30
N PHE A 78 0.40 7.78 -1.13
CA PHE A 78 1.04 7.88 0.19
C PHE A 78 0.55 9.13 0.91
N THR A 79 0.49 10.27 0.22
CA THR A 79 0.02 11.53 0.81
C THR A 79 -1.47 11.49 1.16
N LEU A 80 -2.28 10.82 0.33
CA LEU A 80 -3.75 10.79 0.48
C LEU A 80 -4.24 9.72 1.45
N PHE A 81 -3.53 8.60 1.60
CA PHE A 81 -3.97 7.46 2.41
C PHE A 81 -3.01 7.12 3.54
N LEU A 82 -1.72 6.93 3.26
CA LEU A 82 -0.76 6.50 4.28
C LEU A 82 -0.49 7.58 5.31
N ALA A 83 -0.26 8.83 4.90
CA ALA A 83 0.00 9.93 5.83
C ALA A 83 -1.19 10.18 6.78
N PRO A 84 -2.46 10.27 6.30
CA PRO A 84 -3.60 10.35 7.20
C PRO A 84 -3.75 9.13 8.12
N ALA A 85 -3.48 7.93 7.60
CA ALA A 85 -3.51 6.72 8.40
C ALA A 85 -2.42 6.70 9.48
N GLU A 86 -1.21 7.17 9.18
CA GLU A 86 -0.11 7.29 10.13
C GLU A 86 -0.42 8.34 11.21
N HIS A 87 -0.96 9.50 10.83
CA HIS A 87 -1.43 10.52 11.78
C HIS A 87 -2.52 9.96 12.71
N TRP A 88 -3.44 9.18 12.16
CA TRP A 88 -4.57 8.64 12.90
C TRP A 88 -4.20 7.43 13.77
N LEU A 89 -3.55 6.40 13.23
CA LEU A 89 -3.19 5.19 13.97
C LEU A 89 -1.96 5.38 14.85
N GLY A 90 -1.08 6.32 14.49
CA GLY A 90 0.29 6.37 14.99
C GLY A 90 1.18 5.36 14.25
N GLN A 91 2.48 5.61 14.30
CA GLN A 91 3.52 4.90 13.56
C GLN A 91 3.51 3.39 13.79
N LEU A 92 3.43 2.94 15.05
CA LEU A 92 3.53 1.52 15.38
C LEU A 92 2.34 0.72 14.83
N ARG A 93 1.11 1.19 15.06
CA ARG A 93 -0.11 0.53 14.55
C ARG A 93 -0.17 0.58 13.03
N TRP A 94 0.22 1.70 12.42
CA TRP A 94 0.32 1.83 10.96
C TRP A 94 1.31 0.80 10.37
N LEU A 95 2.50 0.68 10.96
CA LEU A 95 3.50 -0.33 10.57
C LEU A 95 2.95 -1.74 10.75
N THR A 96 2.35 -2.05 11.91
CA THR A 96 1.81 -3.40 12.17
C THR A 96 0.75 -3.78 11.14
N VAL A 97 -0.20 -2.89 10.83
CA VAL A 97 -1.24 -3.17 9.84
C VAL A 97 -0.62 -3.38 8.46
N GLY A 98 0.21 -2.45 8.00
CA GLY A 98 0.76 -2.51 6.64
C GLY A 98 1.74 -3.67 6.46
N LEU A 99 2.62 -3.95 7.42
CA LEU A 99 3.52 -5.10 7.37
C LEU A 99 2.75 -6.42 7.43
N SER A 100 1.70 -6.51 8.26
CA SER A 100 0.88 -7.73 8.30
C SER A 100 0.14 -7.94 6.98
N ALA A 101 -0.42 -6.87 6.40
CA ALA A 101 -1.08 -6.93 5.09
C ALA A 101 -0.11 -7.36 4.00
N HIS A 102 1.10 -6.79 3.97
CA HIS A 102 2.17 -7.17 3.06
C HIS A 102 2.52 -8.66 3.19
N ILE A 103 2.97 -9.07 4.38
CA ILE A 103 3.48 -10.42 4.64
C ILE A 103 2.40 -11.48 4.35
N LEU A 104 1.20 -11.32 4.92
CA LEU A 104 0.14 -12.32 4.76
C LEU A 104 -0.34 -12.41 3.32
N SER A 105 -0.43 -11.28 2.62
CA SER A 105 -0.85 -11.28 1.22
C SER A 105 0.19 -11.89 0.31
N THR A 106 1.48 -11.63 0.55
CA THR A 106 2.58 -12.29 -0.19
C THR A 106 2.56 -13.80 0.04
N TYR A 107 2.48 -14.28 1.28
CA TYR A 107 2.41 -15.72 1.54
C TYR A 107 1.16 -16.37 0.92
N PHE A 108 0.02 -15.69 0.96
CA PHE A 108 -1.22 -16.22 0.40
C PHE A 108 -1.19 -16.24 -1.13
N SER A 109 -0.74 -15.16 -1.79
CA SER A 109 -0.66 -15.10 -3.25
C SER A 109 0.40 -16.04 -3.81
N GLU A 110 1.59 -16.06 -3.22
CA GLU A 110 2.70 -16.94 -3.65
C GLU A 110 2.43 -18.41 -3.33
N GLY A 111 1.79 -18.69 -2.18
CA GLY A 111 1.38 -20.06 -1.83
C GLY A 111 0.37 -20.63 -2.81
N LEU A 112 -0.60 -19.82 -3.26
CA LEU A 112 -1.54 -20.24 -4.31
C LEU A 112 -0.85 -20.42 -5.67
N LEU A 113 0.12 -19.57 -6.01
CA LEU A 113 0.95 -19.74 -7.21
C LEU A 113 1.70 -21.06 -7.17
N TYR A 114 2.34 -21.37 -6.03
CA TYR A 114 3.07 -22.62 -5.85
C TYR A 114 2.17 -23.85 -6.07
N LEU A 115 0.98 -23.86 -5.45
CA LEU A 115 0.02 -24.95 -5.62
C LEU A 115 -0.47 -25.09 -7.08
N ALA A 116 -0.70 -23.97 -7.78
CA ALA A 116 -1.13 -23.98 -9.18
C ALA A 116 -0.03 -24.49 -10.14
N ILE A 117 1.24 -24.15 -9.87
CA ILE A 117 2.40 -24.67 -10.61
C ILE A 117 2.54 -26.18 -10.39
N GLU A 118 2.41 -26.65 -9.15
CA GLU A 118 2.53 -28.07 -8.79
C GLU A 118 1.45 -28.93 -9.50
N GLN A 119 0.26 -28.35 -9.70
CA GLN A 119 -0.84 -28.99 -10.43
C GLN A 119 -0.70 -28.94 -11.97
N ARG A 120 0.44 -28.45 -12.50
CA ARG A 120 0.76 -28.25 -13.93
C ARG A 120 -0.19 -27.29 -14.68
N ASP A 121 -0.84 -26.37 -13.97
CA ASP A 121 -1.88 -25.50 -14.54
C ASP A 121 -1.40 -24.07 -14.83
N ALA A 122 -0.13 -23.72 -14.53
CA ALA A 122 0.38 -22.37 -14.74
C ALA A 122 1.83 -22.34 -15.29
N SER A 123 2.06 -21.48 -16.30
CA SER A 123 3.40 -21.19 -16.84
C SER A 123 4.20 -20.28 -15.88
N GLU A 124 5.47 -20.62 -15.61
CA GLU A 124 6.42 -19.98 -14.66
C GLU A 124 6.76 -18.48 -14.92
N ARG A 125 6.02 -17.75 -15.77
CA ARG A 125 6.50 -16.46 -16.32
C ARG A 125 6.07 -15.16 -15.63
N LEU A 126 5.40 -15.20 -14.48
CA LEU A 126 4.97 -13.98 -13.77
C LEU A 126 5.89 -13.65 -12.56
N VAL A 127 7.20 -13.52 -12.80
CA VAL A 127 8.21 -13.20 -11.77
C VAL A 127 8.57 -11.71 -11.77
N ASN A 128 7.57 -10.82 -11.70
CA ASN A 128 7.81 -9.41 -11.37
C ASN A 128 7.17 -9.07 -10.01
N ALA A 129 7.66 -9.76 -8.97
CA ALA A 129 7.18 -9.62 -7.60
C ALA A 129 7.75 -8.39 -6.85
N ARG A 130 8.54 -7.54 -7.54
CA ARG A 130 9.26 -6.42 -6.92
C ARG A 130 8.36 -5.29 -6.44
N ASP A 131 7.20 -5.10 -7.08
CA ASP A 131 6.28 -3.97 -6.82
C ASP A 131 5.08 -4.33 -5.97
N ILE A 132 4.91 -5.62 -5.80
CA ILE A 132 3.74 -6.18 -5.18
C ILE A 132 3.72 -5.81 -3.70
N GLY A 133 4.89 -5.77 -3.03
CA GLY A 133 4.98 -5.51 -1.60
C GLY A 133 4.51 -4.12 -1.16
N VAL A 134 4.96 -3.07 -1.85
CA VAL A 134 4.51 -1.68 -1.61
C VAL A 134 2.99 -1.59 -1.75
N SER A 135 2.44 -2.24 -2.77
CA SER A 135 1.02 -2.18 -3.08
C SER A 135 0.14 -2.93 -2.06
N TYR A 136 0.57 -4.08 -1.53
CA TYR A 136 -0.16 -4.82 -0.49
C TYR A 136 -0.23 -4.06 0.83
N PHE A 137 0.91 -3.48 1.24
CA PHE A 137 0.96 -2.59 2.40
C PHE A 137 -0.04 -1.44 2.23
N LEU A 138 0.03 -0.75 1.08
CA LEU A 138 -0.83 0.38 0.76
C LEU A 138 -2.32 0.01 0.82
N VAL A 139 -2.71 -1.09 0.19
CA VAL A 139 -4.11 -1.54 0.16
C VAL A 139 -4.61 -1.95 1.55
N GLY A 140 -3.79 -2.64 2.35
CA GLY A 140 -4.15 -2.98 3.72
C GLY A 140 -4.36 -1.74 4.61
N VAL A 141 -3.50 -0.74 4.46
CA VAL A 141 -3.66 0.55 5.17
C VAL A 141 -4.88 1.33 4.67
N MET A 142 -5.16 1.33 3.37
CA MET A 142 -6.40 1.91 2.82
C MET A 142 -7.64 1.24 3.43
N ALA A 143 -7.64 -0.10 3.53
CA ALA A 143 -8.75 -0.84 4.10
C ALA A 143 -8.99 -0.50 5.58
N VAL A 144 -7.96 -0.44 6.42
CA VAL A 144 -8.13 -0.06 7.84
C VAL A 144 -8.57 1.41 7.98
N LEU A 145 -8.16 2.29 7.05
CA LEU A 145 -8.57 3.70 7.06
C LEU A 145 -10.09 3.86 6.87
N ALA A 146 -10.79 2.87 6.32
CA ALA A 146 -12.25 2.87 6.26
C ALA A 146 -12.89 3.07 7.65
N TYR A 147 -12.28 2.57 8.72
CA TYR A 147 -12.74 2.76 10.10
C TYR A 147 -12.59 4.20 10.61
N HIS A 148 -11.77 5.02 9.95
CA HIS A 148 -11.65 6.44 10.23
C HIS A 148 -12.72 7.29 9.53
N ILE A 149 -13.42 6.73 8.55
CA ILE A 149 -14.47 7.42 7.77
C ILE A 149 -15.82 7.24 8.48
N ALA A 150 -16.59 8.32 8.59
CA ALA A 150 -17.90 8.28 9.24
C ALA A 150 -18.95 7.53 8.38
N PRO A 151 -19.85 6.74 8.99
CA PRO A 151 -21.05 6.24 8.30
C PRO A 151 -21.93 7.41 7.78
N PRO A 152 -22.62 7.26 6.63
CA PRO A 152 -22.63 6.10 5.74
C PRO A 152 -21.46 6.06 4.73
N TRP A 153 -20.66 7.13 4.63
CA TRP A 153 -19.60 7.28 3.63
C TRP A 153 -18.55 6.17 3.64
N ARG A 154 -18.33 5.58 4.82
CA ARG A 154 -17.50 4.39 4.99
C ARG A 154 -17.89 3.25 4.04
N TRP A 155 -19.19 3.01 3.86
CA TRP A 155 -19.66 1.92 3.01
C TRP A 155 -19.42 2.21 1.53
N GLY A 156 -19.60 3.47 1.10
CA GLY A 156 -19.24 3.90 -0.24
C GLY A 156 -17.74 3.76 -0.51
N TYR A 157 -16.90 4.15 0.45
CA TYR A 157 -15.45 3.97 0.38
C TYR A 157 -15.05 2.49 0.24
N LEU A 158 -15.61 1.62 1.08
CA LEU A 158 -15.36 0.18 1.02
C LEU A 158 -15.86 -0.42 -0.30
N ALA A 159 -17.04 -0.03 -0.77
CA ALA A 159 -17.56 -0.51 -2.06
C ALA A 159 -16.62 -0.16 -3.20
N VAL A 160 -16.12 1.09 -3.26
CA VAL A 160 -15.13 1.50 -4.27
C VAL A 160 -13.84 0.70 -4.14
N LEU A 161 -13.35 0.49 -2.92
CA LEU A 161 -12.12 -0.28 -2.67
C LEU A 161 -12.27 -1.73 -3.16
N PHE A 162 -13.37 -2.39 -2.80
CA PHE A 162 -13.68 -3.75 -3.23
C PHE A 162 -13.94 -3.86 -4.74
N ILE A 163 -14.53 -2.84 -5.37
CA ILE A 163 -14.69 -2.82 -6.84
C ILE A 163 -13.32 -2.72 -7.51
N ILE A 164 -12.47 -1.77 -7.12
CA ILE A 164 -11.17 -1.54 -7.76
C ILE A 164 -10.27 -2.79 -7.66
N PHE A 165 -10.19 -3.39 -6.47
CA PHE A 165 -9.29 -4.52 -6.22
C PHE A 165 -9.95 -5.89 -6.37
N GLY A 166 -11.28 -5.96 -6.43
CA GLY A 166 -12.03 -7.19 -6.68
C GLY A 166 -12.42 -7.38 -8.14
N PHE A 167 -12.54 -6.32 -8.94
CA PHE A 167 -12.85 -6.43 -10.37
C PHE A 167 -11.82 -7.31 -11.13
N PRO A 168 -10.49 -7.14 -10.94
CA PRO A 168 -9.50 -8.01 -11.58
C PRO A 168 -9.63 -9.49 -11.22
N LEU A 169 -10.19 -9.83 -10.05
CA LEU A 169 -10.46 -11.22 -9.66
C LEU A 169 -11.65 -11.83 -10.41
N ILE A 170 -12.65 -11.01 -10.74
CA ILE A 170 -13.88 -11.46 -11.39
C ILE A 170 -13.69 -11.56 -12.90
N THR A 171 -12.89 -10.65 -13.47
CA THR A 171 -12.55 -10.65 -14.91
C THR A 171 -11.35 -11.53 -15.23
N MET A 172 -10.84 -12.28 -14.26
CA MET A 172 -9.72 -13.19 -14.46
C MET A 172 -10.21 -14.39 -15.28
N ASP A 173 -9.72 -14.53 -16.50
CA ASP A 173 -9.90 -15.76 -17.25
C ASP A 173 -9.10 -16.88 -16.60
N ARG A 174 -9.61 -18.11 -16.65
CA ARG A 174 -8.97 -19.30 -16.02
C ARG A 174 -7.56 -19.61 -16.55
N ILE A 175 -7.10 -18.89 -17.57
CA ILE A 175 -5.87 -19.15 -18.32
C ILE A 175 -4.69 -18.31 -17.80
N GLU A 176 -4.94 -17.21 -17.08
CA GLU A 176 -3.88 -16.39 -16.46
C GLU A 176 -4.26 -16.05 -15.02
N LEU A 177 -3.82 -16.90 -14.09
CA LEU A 177 -4.01 -16.62 -12.67
C LEU A 177 -3.28 -15.32 -12.29
N ASN A 178 -4.03 -14.25 -11.98
CA ASN A 178 -3.51 -12.98 -11.49
C ASN A 178 -3.34 -13.03 -9.97
N PHE A 179 -2.26 -13.66 -9.52
CA PHE A 179 -1.92 -13.81 -8.10
C PHE A 179 -1.77 -12.46 -7.38
N THR A 180 -1.36 -11.42 -8.10
CA THR A 180 -1.29 -10.05 -7.59
C THR A 180 -2.67 -9.53 -7.17
N ALA A 181 -3.71 -9.78 -7.99
CA ALA A 181 -5.09 -9.42 -7.63
C ALA A 181 -5.57 -10.16 -6.37
N ILE A 182 -5.17 -11.43 -6.19
CA ILE A 182 -5.49 -12.21 -4.99
C ILE A 182 -4.83 -11.59 -3.76
N GLY A 183 -3.56 -11.20 -3.86
CA GLY A 183 -2.88 -10.55 -2.74
C GLY A 183 -3.43 -9.15 -2.43
N HIS A 184 -3.85 -8.35 -3.42
CA HIS A 184 -4.55 -7.08 -3.15
C HIS A 184 -5.86 -7.31 -2.40
N PHE A 185 -6.66 -8.28 -2.82
CA PHE A 185 -7.91 -8.60 -2.13
C PHE A 185 -7.66 -9.13 -0.72
N THR A 186 -6.65 -9.98 -0.55
CA THR A 186 -6.21 -10.47 0.76
C THR A 186 -5.77 -9.31 1.65
N SER A 187 -5.05 -8.32 1.11
CA SER A 187 -4.62 -7.13 1.84
C SER A 187 -5.81 -6.34 2.39
N ILE A 188 -6.91 -6.24 1.61
CA ILE A 188 -8.14 -5.59 2.08
C ILE A 188 -8.68 -6.33 3.31
N LEU A 189 -8.81 -7.66 3.23
CA LEU A 189 -9.35 -8.46 4.32
C LEU A 189 -8.48 -8.36 5.58
N VAL A 190 -7.16 -8.49 5.43
CA VAL A 190 -6.20 -8.34 6.54
C VAL A 190 -6.34 -6.95 7.16
N GLY A 191 -6.33 -5.88 6.38
CA GLY A 191 -6.50 -4.51 6.89
C GLY A 191 -7.83 -4.32 7.64
N LEU A 192 -8.91 -4.94 7.19
CA LEU A 192 -10.20 -4.91 7.89
C LEU A 192 -10.18 -5.70 9.20
N CYS A 193 -9.44 -6.80 9.30
CA CYS A 193 -9.29 -7.57 10.55
C CYS A 193 -8.63 -6.76 11.68
N PHE A 194 -7.88 -5.70 11.35
CA PHE A 194 -7.28 -4.80 12.33
C PHE A 194 -8.25 -3.80 12.98
N TYR A 195 -9.56 -3.98 12.82
CA TYR A 195 -10.59 -3.20 13.54
C TYR A 195 -10.35 -3.02 15.05
N PRO A 196 -9.94 -4.04 15.84
CA PRO A 196 -9.68 -3.85 17.27
C PRO A 196 -8.59 -2.79 17.53
N MET A 197 -7.57 -2.75 16.66
CA MET A 197 -6.53 -1.73 16.64
C MET A 197 -7.01 -0.39 16.09
N THR A 198 -8.32 -0.12 16.00
CA THR A 198 -8.88 1.21 15.69
C THR A 198 -9.69 1.77 16.84
N ARG A 199 -10.14 0.91 17.78
CA ARG A 199 -11.06 1.23 18.88
C ARG A 199 -10.46 2.11 19.99
N HIS A 200 -9.14 2.17 20.11
CA HIS A 200 -8.45 2.89 21.20
C HIS A 200 -8.26 4.40 20.93
N LYS A 201 -8.88 4.95 19.88
CA LYS A 201 -8.95 6.40 19.61
C LYS A 201 -10.39 6.78 19.26
N ASP A 202 -10.93 7.78 19.95
CA ASP A 202 -12.26 8.36 19.71
C ASP A 202 -12.15 9.89 19.47
N PRO A 203 -13.02 10.64 18.76
CA PRO A 203 -13.87 10.35 17.58
C PRO A 203 -13.78 11.49 16.52
N ARG A 204 -12.61 11.78 15.94
CA ARG A 204 -12.57 12.73 14.80
C ARG A 204 -12.64 11.99 13.47
N GLN A 205 -13.75 11.30 13.25
CA GLN A 205 -14.04 10.64 11.98
C GLN A 205 -14.06 11.67 10.84
N LEU A 206 -13.44 11.32 9.71
CA LEU A 206 -13.50 12.08 8.48
C LEU A 206 -14.93 12.01 7.94
N SER A 207 -15.56 13.17 7.79
CA SER A 207 -16.84 13.32 7.10
C SER A 207 -16.76 14.46 6.08
N PRO A 208 -17.42 14.33 4.91
CA PRO A 208 -17.44 15.41 3.92
C PRO A 208 -17.98 16.74 4.47
N ALA A 209 -18.94 16.70 5.38
CA ALA A 209 -19.47 17.89 6.04
C ALA A 209 -18.40 18.64 6.86
N ARG A 210 -17.53 17.92 7.57
CA ARG A 210 -16.42 18.52 8.33
C ARG A 210 -15.31 19.05 7.43
N LEU A 211 -14.96 18.32 6.37
CA LEU A 211 -14.02 18.81 5.35
C LEU A 211 -14.49 20.12 4.74
N ARG A 212 -15.79 20.20 4.37
CA ARG A 212 -16.41 21.45 3.87
C ARG A 212 -16.38 22.56 4.92
N ALA A 213 -16.69 22.27 6.18
CA ALA A 213 -16.66 23.26 7.25
C ALA A 213 -15.24 23.80 7.53
N ALA A 214 -14.22 22.94 7.50
CA ALA A 214 -12.82 23.33 7.66
C ALA A 214 -12.33 24.19 6.50
N VAL A 215 -12.69 23.83 5.27
CA VAL A 215 -12.37 24.62 4.07
C VAL A 215 -13.08 25.97 4.10
N ARG A 216 -14.36 26.02 4.53
CA ARG A 216 -15.13 27.27 4.66
C ARG A 216 -14.54 28.19 5.72
N ARG A 217 -14.18 27.68 6.91
CA ARG A 217 -13.49 28.46 7.96
C ARG A 217 -12.14 29.02 7.51
N ARG A 218 -11.44 28.34 6.59
CA ARG A 218 -10.19 28.84 6.01
C ARG A 218 -10.37 29.91 4.93
N ARG A 219 -11.55 30.02 4.31
CA ARG A 219 -11.87 31.07 3.32
C ARG A 219 -12.45 32.35 3.95
N SER A 220 -13.13 32.24 5.08
CA SER A 220 -13.65 33.39 5.83
C SER A 220 -12.64 34.31 6.57
N PRO A 221 -11.33 34.01 6.76
CA PRO A 221 -10.41 34.93 7.44
C PRO A 221 -10.05 36.19 6.64
N GLU A 222 -10.38 36.26 5.34
CA GLU A 222 -10.00 37.39 4.46
C GLU A 222 -11.10 38.45 4.29
N ALA A 223 -12.28 38.28 4.91
CA ALA A 223 -13.41 39.22 4.75
C ALA A 223 -13.52 40.27 5.87
N SER A 224 -12.52 40.37 6.75
CA SER A 224 -12.48 41.34 7.84
C SER A 224 -11.04 41.80 8.07
N ALA A 225 -10.54 42.63 7.15
CA ALA A 225 -9.42 43.55 7.32
C ALA A 225 -9.61 44.72 6.35
#